data_AF-A0AAV9DM40-F1
#
_entry.id   AF-A0AAV9DM40-F1
#
_cell.length_a   1.000
_cell.length_b   1.000
_cell.length_c   1.000
_cell.angle_alpha   90.00
_cell.angle_beta   90.00
_cell.angle_gamma   90.00
#
_symmetry.space_group_name_H-M   'P 1'
#
loop_
_entity.id
_entity.type
_entity.pdbx_description
1 polymer ?
#
loop_
_entity_poly.entity_id
_entity_poly.type
_entity_poly.pdbx_seq_one_letter_code
_entity_poly.pdbx_strand_id
1 'polypeptide(L)'
;MAATLQSFSPLYSHTSLNHPQPFTPPTPLLNFPIKRKPSQPIRLVSKAFSGKYIRQDYLVKKVSAEELKEMVKGERDVPLIVDFYATWCGPCILMAQELEMLAVEYENNALFIKVDTDDEYEFARDMQVRGLPTLLFISPDPSKDAIRTEGLIPSQMIKNIIDNDM
;
A
#
# COMPACT_ATOMS: atom_id res chain seq x y z
N MET A 1 54.76 48.69 1.92
CA MET A 1 56.08 48.40 1.34
C MET A 1 56.10 46.93 0.93
N ALA A 2 56.65 46.66 -0.24
CA ALA A 2 56.60 45.39 -0.96
C ALA A 2 57.67 44.38 -0.50
N ALA A 3 57.66 43.22 -1.17
CA ALA A 3 58.70 42.16 -1.25
C ALA A 3 58.53 41.01 -0.22
N THR A 4 58.70 39.72 -0.51
CA THR A 4 59.22 39.02 -1.71
C THR A 4 58.86 37.54 -1.65
N LEU A 5 58.75 36.92 -2.84
CA LEU A 5 58.64 35.48 -3.11
C LEU A 5 59.91 34.71 -2.67
N GLN A 6 59.72 33.46 -2.21
CA GLN A 6 60.69 32.35 -2.24
C GLN A 6 59.91 31.04 -1.91
N SER A 7 59.48 30.23 -2.87
CA SER A 7 60.24 29.15 -3.55
C SER A 7 60.86 28.11 -2.60
N PHE A 8 60.12 27.07 -2.23
CA PHE A 8 60.69 25.76 -1.87
C PHE A 8 59.69 24.62 -2.18
N SER A 9 59.96 23.88 -3.26
CA SER A 9 59.76 22.43 -3.35
C SER A 9 61.07 21.76 -2.86
N PRO A 10 61.20 20.43 -2.64
CA PRO A 10 60.38 19.34 -3.19
C PRO A 10 60.22 18.08 -2.30
N LEU A 11 59.64 17.04 -2.91
CA LEU A 11 59.75 15.60 -2.62
C LEU A 11 58.92 15.03 -1.46
N TYR A 12 57.68 14.65 -1.78
CA TYR A 12 57.11 13.43 -1.21
C TYR A 12 56.81 12.43 -2.31
N SER A 13 57.43 11.27 -2.13
CA SER A 13 57.49 10.13 -3.02
C SER A 13 56.24 9.27 -2.90
N HIS A 14 55.71 8.88 -4.05
CA HIS A 14 55.00 7.62 -4.34
C HIS A 14 53.83 7.19 -3.43
N THR A 15 52.62 7.14 -4.00
CA THR A 15 51.89 5.87 -4.11
C THR A 15 50.84 5.89 -5.22
N SER A 16 51.14 5.06 -6.23
CA SER A 16 50.27 4.35 -7.17
C SER A 16 48.86 4.87 -7.44
N LEU A 17 48.69 5.35 -8.68
CA LEU A 17 47.42 5.45 -9.40
C LEU A 17 46.64 4.12 -9.30
N ASN A 18 45.43 4.19 -8.75
CA ASN A 18 44.41 3.16 -8.95
C ASN A 18 43.98 3.20 -10.41
N HIS A 19 44.50 2.26 -11.19
CA HIS A 19 44.10 2.03 -12.57
C HIS A 19 42.74 1.32 -12.59
N PRO A 20 41.70 1.86 -13.26
CA PRO A 20 40.45 1.14 -13.43
C PRO A 20 40.69 -0.04 -14.39
N GLN A 21 40.51 -1.26 -13.88
CA GLN A 21 40.58 -2.46 -14.71
C GLN A 21 39.43 -2.45 -15.73
N PRO A 22 39.68 -2.78 -17.01
CA PRO A 22 38.60 -2.93 -17.98
C PRO A 22 37.77 -4.16 -17.61
N PHE A 23 36.47 -3.94 -17.38
CA PHE A 23 35.49 -5.00 -17.21
C PHE A 23 35.45 -5.85 -18.48
N THR A 24 36.01 -7.06 -18.44
CA THR A 24 35.80 -8.06 -19.47
C THR A 24 34.37 -8.62 -19.32
N PRO A 25 33.60 -8.74 -20.41
CA PRO A 25 32.29 -9.35 -20.34
C PRO A 25 32.44 -10.85 -19.98
N PRO A 26 31.54 -11.41 -19.15
CA PRO A 26 31.56 -12.83 -18.85
C PRO A 26 31.32 -13.63 -20.13
N THR A 27 32.12 -14.69 -20.30
CA THR A 27 32.04 -15.68 -21.37
C THR A 27 30.61 -16.19 -21.55
N PRO A 28 30.09 -16.37 -22.78
CA PRO A 28 28.75 -16.93 -22.95
C PRO A 28 28.72 -18.34 -22.38
N LEU A 29 27.85 -18.56 -21.40
CA LEU A 29 27.60 -19.87 -20.80
C LEU A 29 27.17 -20.84 -21.90
N LEU A 30 27.83 -21.99 -21.93
CA LEU A 30 27.52 -23.15 -22.77
C LEU A 30 26.01 -23.41 -22.81
N ASN A 31 25.44 -23.38 -24.02
CA ASN A 31 24.08 -23.83 -24.29
C ASN A 31 23.96 -25.33 -23.97
N PHE A 32 23.57 -25.65 -22.75
CA PHE A 32 23.07 -26.98 -22.41
C PHE A 32 21.67 -27.15 -23.00
N PRO A 33 21.42 -28.14 -23.86
CA PRO A 33 20.07 -28.43 -24.32
C PRO A 33 19.25 -28.95 -23.13
N ILE A 34 18.38 -28.09 -22.59
CA ILE A 34 17.39 -28.50 -21.58
C ILE A 34 16.43 -29.47 -22.27
N LYS A 35 16.70 -30.78 -22.17
CA LYS A 35 15.72 -31.83 -22.50
C LYS A 35 14.60 -31.78 -21.46
N ARG A 36 13.58 -30.95 -21.70
CA ARG A 36 12.35 -30.96 -20.91
C ARG A 36 11.69 -32.32 -21.09
N LYS A 37 11.70 -33.17 -20.05
CA LYS A 37 10.90 -34.39 -20.03
C LYS A 37 9.42 -33.98 -20.19
N PRO A 38 8.61 -34.73 -20.96
CA PRO A 38 7.17 -34.47 -21.04
C PRO A 38 6.60 -34.52 -19.62
N SER A 39 6.06 -33.38 -19.17
CA SER A 39 5.34 -33.31 -17.91
C SER A 39 4.15 -34.25 -18.01
N GLN A 40 4.14 -35.31 -17.20
CA GLN A 40 2.95 -36.11 -17.00
C GLN A 40 1.82 -35.18 -16.55
N PRO A 41 0.59 -35.32 -17.09
CA PRO A 41 -0.50 -34.44 -16.71
C PRO A 41 -0.74 -34.57 -15.21
N ILE A 42 -0.62 -33.45 -14.49
CA ILE A 42 -1.01 -33.38 -13.09
C ILE A 42 -2.50 -33.68 -13.03
N ARG A 43 -2.85 -34.88 -12.56
CA ARG A 43 -4.24 -35.26 -12.34
C ARG A 43 -4.76 -34.42 -11.18
N LEU A 44 -5.70 -33.51 -11.46
CA LEU A 44 -6.37 -32.72 -10.43
C LEU A 44 -7.14 -33.68 -9.50
N VAL A 45 -6.68 -33.87 -8.27
CA VAL A 45 -7.27 -34.83 -7.31
C VAL A 45 -8.46 -34.22 -6.55
N SER A 46 -8.62 -32.89 -6.59
CA SER A 46 -9.69 -32.17 -5.91
C SER A 46 -10.74 -31.64 -6.89
N LYS A 47 -12.01 -31.72 -6.48
CA LYS A 47 -13.12 -30.98 -7.08
C LYS A 47 -12.78 -29.49 -6.99
N ALA A 48 -12.99 -28.73 -8.07
CA ALA A 48 -12.79 -27.28 -8.06
C ALA A 48 -13.56 -26.70 -6.85
N PHE A 49 -12.82 -26.04 -5.96
CA PHE A 49 -13.39 -25.36 -4.80
C PHE A 49 -14.45 -24.39 -5.33
N SER A 50 -15.71 -24.56 -4.92
CA SER A 50 -16.82 -23.69 -5.30
C SER A 50 -16.71 -22.35 -4.54
N GLY A 51 -15.56 -21.69 -4.65
CA GLY A 51 -15.41 -20.32 -4.19
C GLY A 51 -16.28 -19.43 -5.07
N LYS A 52 -17.13 -18.60 -4.46
CA LYS A 52 -17.72 -17.46 -5.16
C LYS A 52 -16.53 -16.58 -5.57
N TYR A 53 -16.29 -16.45 -6.87
CA TYR A 53 -15.39 -15.43 -7.39
C TYR A 53 -16.10 -14.08 -7.21
N ILE A 54 -15.84 -13.43 -6.08
CA ILE A 54 -16.31 -12.08 -5.81
C ILE A 54 -15.33 -11.16 -6.51
N ARG A 55 -15.81 -10.28 -7.39
CA ARG A 55 -14.93 -9.26 -7.97
C ARG A 55 -14.44 -8.33 -6.84
N GLN A 56 -13.19 -7.89 -6.89
CA GLN A 56 -12.52 -7.05 -5.86
C GLN A 56 -13.23 -5.71 -5.57
N ASP A 57 -14.20 -5.31 -6.37
CA ASP A 57 -15.02 -4.10 -6.22
C ASP A 57 -16.35 -4.33 -5.48
N TYR A 58 -16.72 -5.56 -5.16
CA TYR A 58 -18.08 -5.86 -4.67
C TYR A 58 -18.35 -5.50 -3.21
N LEU A 59 -17.33 -5.53 -2.34
CA LEU A 59 -17.53 -5.37 -0.88
C LEU A 59 -17.06 -4.02 -0.34
N VAL A 60 -15.92 -3.53 -0.82
CA VAL A 60 -15.39 -2.22 -0.45
C VAL A 60 -15.50 -1.29 -1.67
N LYS A 61 -16.67 -0.65 -1.80
CA LYS A 61 -16.99 0.21 -2.95
C LYS A 61 -16.08 1.44 -2.95
N LYS A 62 -15.50 1.76 -4.12
CA LYS A 62 -14.88 3.08 -4.36
C LYS A 62 -15.98 4.14 -4.48
N VAL A 63 -15.86 5.21 -3.72
CA VAL A 63 -16.82 6.33 -3.73
C VAL A 63 -16.12 7.66 -4.00
N SER A 64 -16.85 8.62 -4.58
CA SER A 64 -16.34 10.00 -4.75
C SER A 64 -16.41 10.80 -3.45
N ALA A 65 -15.79 11.98 -3.43
CA ALA A 65 -15.88 12.89 -2.30
C ALA A 65 -17.32 13.33 -2.02
N GLU A 66 -18.14 13.56 -3.06
CA GLU A 66 -19.54 13.94 -2.93
C GLU A 66 -20.38 12.81 -2.33
N GLU A 67 -20.25 11.59 -2.86
CA GLU A 67 -20.95 10.42 -2.34
C GLU A 67 -20.61 10.20 -0.87
N LEU A 68 -19.33 10.29 -0.48
CA LEU A 68 -18.94 10.17 0.93
C LEU A 68 -19.55 11.28 1.80
N LYS A 69 -19.56 12.54 1.34
CA LYS A 69 -20.19 13.65 2.08
C LYS A 69 -21.68 13.42 2.29
N GLU A 70 -22.38 12.86 1.32
CA GLU A 70 -23.79 12.50 1.44
C GLU A 70 -24.00 11.35 2.44
N MET A 71 -23.18 10.30 2.34
CA MET A 71 -23.22 9.17 3.27
C MET A 71 -22.94 9.57 4.73
N VAL A 72 -22.06 10.55 4.96
CA VAL A 72 -21.74 11.04 6.30
C VAL A 72 -22.85 11.92 6.88
N LYS A 73 -23.58 12.66 6.04
CA LYS A 73 -24.71 13.51 6.47
C LYS A 73 -25.99 12.73 6.72
N GLY A 74 -26.16 11.58 6.04
CA GLY A 74 -27.32 10.71 6.20
C GLY A 74 -27.35 10.00 7.54
N GLU A 75 -28.55 9.61 7.97
CA GLU A 75 -28.72 8.65 9.07
C GLU A 75 -28.17 7.28 8.65
N ARG A 76 -27.48 6.61 9.57
CA ARG A 76 -26.85 5.30 9.35
C ARG A 76 -27.12 4.43 10.56
N ASP A 77 -27.43 3.17 10.32
CA ASP A 77 -27.64 2.18 11.39
C ASP A 77 -26.33 1.50 11.82
N VAL A 78 -25.28 1.61 10.99
CA VAL A 78 -24.00 0.93 11.16
C VAL A 78 -22.82 1.89 11.02
N PRO A 79 -21.67 1.61 11.66
CA PRO A 79 -20.45 2.39 11.46
C PRO A 79 -19.99 2.38 10.01
N LEU A 80 -19.44 3.52 9.59
CA LEU A 80 -18.85 3.72 8.27
C LEU A 80 -17.32 3.77 8.40
N ILE A 81 -16.64 2.86 7.71
CA ILE A 81 -15.18 2.76 7.66
C ILE A 81 -14.75 3.21 6.27
N VAL A 82 -13.90 4.24 6.23
CA VAL A 82 -13.38 4.85 5.00
C VAL A 82 -11.89 4.58 4.88
N ASP A 83 -11.47 3.95 3.79
CA ASP A 83 -10.06 3.76 3.41
C ASP A 83 -9.62 4.78 2.37
N PHE A 84 -8.79 5.73 2.79
CA PHE A 84 -8.10 6.63 1.87
C PHE A 84 -6.84 5.94 1.34
N TYR A 85 -6.82 5.69 0.03
CA TYR A 85 -5.79 4.89 -0.63
C TYR A 85 -5.27 5.55 -1.91
N ALA A 86 -4.25 4.94 -2.51
CA ALA A 86 -3.82 5.20 -3.89
C ALA A 86 -3.39 3.89 -4.56
N THR A 87 -3.48 3.82 -5.88
CA THR A 87 -3.21 2.56 -6.63
C THR A 87 -1.73 2.16 -6.65
N TRP A 88 -0.82 3.12 -6.47
CA TRP A 88 0.63 2.91 -6.40
C TRP A 88 1.14 2.65 -4.98
N CYS A 89 0.26 2.71 -3.97
CA CYS A 89 0.63 2.55 -2.57
C CYS A 89 0.68 1.05 -2.20
N GLY A 90 1.89 0.51 -2.05
CA GLY A 90 2.11 -0.89 -1.66
C GLY A 90 1.39 -1.30 -0.36
N PRO A 91 1.55 -0.58 0.77
CA PRO A 91 0.83 -0.88 2.00
C PRO A 91 -0.70 -0.83 1.87
N CYS A 92 -1.23 0.03 0.99
CA CYS A 92 -2.66 0.13 0.74
C CYS A 92 -3.24 -1.14 0.09
N ILE A 93 -2.46 -1.83 -0.75
CA ILE A 93 -2.88 -3.10 -1.36
C ILE A 93 -3.10 -4.17 -0.28
N LEU A 94 -2.25 -4.20 0.75
CA LEU A 94 -2.41 -5.11 1.88
C LEU A 94 -3.62 -4.71 2.74
N MET A 95 -3.77 -3.42 3.03
CA MET A 95 -4.92 -2.91 3.79
C MET A 95 -6.25 -3.26 3.10
N ALA A 96 -6.33 -3.09 1.77
CA ALA A 96 -7.52 -3.43 1.00
C ALA A 96 -7.91 -4.92 1.17
N GLN A 97 -6.95 -5.84 1.19
CA GLN A 97 -7.22 -7.27 1.42
C GLN A 97 -7.80 -7.53 2.82
N GLU A 98 -7.26 -6.87 3.84
CA GLU A 98 -7.77 -6.98 5.22
C GLU A 98 -9.19 -6.42 5.32
N LEU A 99 -9.46 -5.24 4.74
CA LEU A 99 -10.78 -4.63 4.75
C LEU A 99 -11.81 -5.44 3.96
N GLU A 100 -11.43 -6.08 2.85
CA GLU A 100 -12.31 -6.98 2.12
C GLU A 100 -12.71 -8.19 2.97
N MET A 101 -11.78 -8.79 3.72
CA MET A 101 -12.10 -9.89 4.63
C MET A 101 -13.03 -9.43 5.76
N LEU A 102 -12.77 -8.25 6.33
CA LEU A 102 -13.62 -7.68 7.38
C LEU A 102 -15.00 -7.30 6.84
N ALA A 103 -15.11 -6.81 5.61
CA ALA A 103 -16.40 -6.55 4.99
C ALA A 103 -17.26 -7.80 4.84
N VAL A 104 -16.65 -8.98 4.60
CA VAL A 104 -17.35 -10.28 4.65
C VAL A 104 -17.73 -10.69 6.07
N GLU A 105 -16.90 -10.38 7.07
CA GLU A 105 -17.18 -10.77 8.46
C GLU A 105 -18.29 -9.91 9.07
N TYR A 106 -18.29 -8.61 8.75
CA TYR A 106 -19.21 -7.65 9.33
C TYR A 106 -20.48 -7.47 8.49
N GLU A 107 -20.49 -7.72 7.17
CA GLU A 107 -21.62 -7.55 6.21
C GLU A 107 -22.64 -6.46 6.56
N ASN A 108 -23.57 -6.73 7.47
CA ASN A 108 -24.68 -5.86 7.89
C ASN A 108 -24.43 -5.09 9.19
N ASN A 109 -23.24 -5.18 9.77
CA ASN A 109 -22.84 -4.57 11.05
C ASN A 109 -21.84 -3.42 10.86
N ALA A 110 -21.20 -3.30 9.70
CA ALA A 110 -20.31 -2.20 9.37
C ALA A 110 -20.22 -2.03 7.85
N LEU A 111 -20.14 -0.77 7.39
CA LEU A 111 -20.02 -0.43 5.98
C LEU A 111 -18.59 0.00 5.66
N PHE A 112 -17.96 -0.67 4.70
CA PHE A 112 -16.60 -0.37 4.26
C PHE A 112 -16.61 0.28 2.88
N ILE A 113 -15.94 1.41 2.73
CA ILE A 113 -15.77 2.12 1.47
C ILE A 113 -14.33 2.61 1.33
N LYS A 114 -13.94 2.96 0.10
CA LYS A 114 -12.62 3.50 -0.19
C LYS A 114 -12.69 4.75 -1.05
N VAL A 115 -11.75 5.65 -0.83
CA VAL A 115 -11.59 6.91 -1.55
C VAL A 115 -10.19 6.97 -2.13
N ASP A 116 -10.11 7.16 -3.44
CA ASP A 116 -8.85 7.27 -4.16
C ASP A 116 -8.33 8.69 -4.04
N THR A 117 -7.20 8.86 -3.37
CA THR A 117 -6.63 10.18 -3.08
C THR A 117 -5.99 10.85 -4.29
N ASP A 118 -5.66 10.10 -5.33
CA ASP A 118 -5.21 10.67 -6.60
C ASP A 118 -6.38 11.31 -7.37
N ASP A 119 -7.55 10.68 -7.34
CA ASP A 119 -8.75 11.20 -8.00
C ASP A 119 -9.40 12.34 -7.18
N GLU A 120 -9.39 12.22 -5.84
CA GLU A 120 -10.07 13.12 -4.90
C GLU A 120 -9.06 13.99 -4.10
N TYR A 121 -8.04 14.52 -4.76
CA TYR A 121 -6.88 15.18 -4.12
C TYR A 121 -7.26 16.31 -3.16
N GLU A 122 -8.10 17.25 -3.61
CA GLU A 122 -8.52 18.41 -2.80
C GLU A 122 -9.32 17.96 -1.58
N PHE A 123 -10.19 16.97 -1.75
CA PHE A 123 -10.96 16.40 -0.65
C PHE A 123 -10.09 15.65 0.36
N ALA A 124 -9.12 14.85 -0.11
CA ALA A 124 -8.16 14.19 0.76
C ALA A 124 -7.34 15.20 1.59
N ARG A 125 -6.95 16.33 0.97
CA ARG A 125 -6.28 17.43 1.66
C ARG A 125 -7.17 18.07 2.73
N ASP A 126 -8.42 18.38 2.40
CA ASP A 126 -9.39 18.98 3.32
C ASP A 126 -9.70 18.04 4.50
N MET A 127 -9.72 16.73 4.25
CA MET A 127 -9.83 15.69 5.27
C MET A 127 -8.53 15.47 6.06
N GLN A 128 -7.46 16.21 5.75
CA GLN A 128 -6.15 16.10 6.39
C GLN A 128 -5.50 14.71 6.29
N VAL A 129 -5.68 14.04 5.15
CA VAL A 129 -4.98 12.78 4.84
C VAL A 129 -3.49 13.10 4.58
N ARG A 130 -2.63 12.77 5.54
CA ARG A 130 -1.18 13.06 5.51
C ARG A 130 -0.32 11.88 5.10
N GLY A 131 -0.88 10.67 5.11
CA GLY A 131 -0.19 9.44 4.76
C GLY A 131 -1.19 8.39 4.30
N LEU A 132 -0.69 7.38 3.59
CA LEU A 132 -1.51 6.29 3.07
C LEU A 132 -1.04 4.94 3.63
N PRO A 133 -1.98 4.00 3.88
CA PRO A 133 -3.42 4.24 3.94
C PRO A 133 -3.78 5.13 5.13
N THR A 134 -4.93 5.81 5.07
CA THR A 134 -5.55 6.44 6.24
C THR A 134 -6.94 5.87 6.39
N LEU A 135 -7.27 5.35 7.57
CA LEU A 135 -8.61 4.88 7.87
C LEU A 135 -9.36 5.92 8.72
N LEU A 136 -10.62 6.12 8.40
CA LEU A 136 -11.55 6.91 9.20
C LEU A 136 -12.74 6.03 9.61
N PHE A 137 -13.00 5.97 10.91
CA PHE A 137 -14.08 5.22 11.51
C PHE A 137 -15.13 6.21 12.01
N ILE A 138 -16.34 6.12 11.49
CA ILE A 138 -17.42 7.06 11.78
C ILE A 138 -18.58 6.28 12.40
N SER A 139 -18.90 6.60 13.65
CA SER A 139 -20.01 5.97 14.36
C SER A 139 -21.36 6.37 13.75
N PRO A 140 -22.40 5.51 13.83
CA PRO A 140 -23.77 5.92 13.58
C PRO A 140 -24.27 6.96 14.60
N ASP A 141 -23.68 7.01 15.81
CA ASP A 141 -24.00 8.00 16.83
C ASP A 141 -23.32 9.34 16.51
N PRO A 142 -24.08 10.42 16.21
CA PRO A 142 -23.51 11.72 15.88
C PRO A 142 -22.82 12.43 17.06
N SER A 143 -22.99 11.92 18.29
CA SER A 143 -22.30 12.45 19.47
C SER A 143 -20.88 11.91 19.65
N LYS A 144 -20.53 10.83 18.94
CA LYS A 144 -19.18 10.26 18.96
C LYS A 144 -18.31 10.88 17.87
N ASP A 145 -17.09 11.26 18.26
CA ASP A 145 -16.08 11.74 17.31
C ASP A 145 -15.58 10.60 16.41
N ALA A 146 -15.23 10.94 15.17
CA ALA A 146 -14.62 9.99 14.26
C ALA A 146 -13.20 9.61 14.71
N ILE A 147 -12.89 8.32 14.65
CA ILE A 147 -11.55 7.81 14.97
C ILE A 147 -10.74 7.72 13.69
N ARG A 148 -9.47 8.13 13.73
CA ARG A 148 -8.54 8.10 12.59
C ARG A 148 -7.30 7.27 12.91
N THR A 149 -6.88 6.47 11.95
CA THR A 149 -5.57 5.81 11.97
C THR A 149 -4.81 6.10 10.68
N GLU A 150 -3.49 6.22 10.80
CA GLU A 150 -2.59 6.43 9.67
C GLU A 150 -1.63 5.24 9.55
N GLY A 151 -1.38 4.79 8.32
CA GLY A 151 -0.52 3.65 8.02
C GLY A 151 -1.21 2.29 8.10
N LEU A 152 -0.45 1.24 7.77
CA LEU A 152 -0.92 -0.14 7.84
C LEU A 152 -1.05 -0.57 9.30
N ILE A 153 -2.27 -0.93 9.72
CA ILE A 153 -2.57 -1.47 11.05
C ILE A 153 -3.05 -2.92 10.98
N PRO A 154 -2.85 -3.73 12.03
CA PRO A 154 -3.34 -5.10 12.08
C PRO A 154 -4.87 -5.17 12.09
N SER A 155 -5.46 -6.19 11.46
CA SER A 155 -6.92 -6.39 11.40
C SER A 155 -7.56 -6.49 12.79
N GLN A 156 -6.86 -7.05 13.78
CA GLN A 156 -7.36 -7.09 15.16
C GLN A 156 -7.59 -5.68 15.74
N MET A 157 -6.75 -4.70 15.36
CA MET A 157 -6.94 -3.32 15.79
C MET A 157 -8.19 -2.71 15.15
N ILE A 158 -8.42 -2.98 13.86
CA ILE A 158 -9.62 -2.55 13.14
C ILE A 158 -10.86 -3.13 13.82
N LYS A 159 -10.87 -4.43 14.12
CA LYS A 159 -11.96 -5.10 14.86
C LYS A 159 -12.21 -4.47 16.22
N ASN A 160 -11.15 -4.25 17.01
CA ASN A 160 -11.29 -3.66 18.33
C ASN A 160 -11.94 -2.27 18.28
N ILE A 161 -11.61 -1.44 17.29
CA ILE A 161 -12.24 -0.13 17.10
C ILE A 161 -13.71 -0.29 16.76
N ILE A 162 -14.04 -1.18 15.83
CA ILE A 162 -15.43 -1.42 15.41
C ILE A 162 -16.28 -1.96 16.57
N ASP A 163 -15.75 -2.90 17.36
CA ASP A 163 -16.53 -3.62 18.36
C ASP A 163 -16.68 -2.85 19.69
N ASN A 164 -15.73 -1.98 20.04
CA ASN A 164 -15.69 -1.33 21.35
C ASN A 164 -15.92 0.18 21.30
N ASP A 165 -15.55 0.85 20.20
CA ASP A 165 -15.56 2.30 20.14
C ASP A 165 -16.71 2.86 19.27
N MET A 166 -17.22 2.09 18.30
CA MET A 166 -18.29 2.53 17.39
C MET A 166 -19.68 2.54 18.02
#